data_AF-A0A523EJ46-F1
#
_entry.id   AF-A0A523EJ46-F1
#
_cell.length_a   1.000
_cell.length_b   1.000
_cell.length_c   1.000
_cell.angle_alpha   90.00
_cell.angle_beta   90.00
_cell.angle_gamma   90.00
#
_symmetry.space_group_name_H-M   'P 1'
#
loop_
_entity.id
_entity.type
_entity.pdbx_description
1 polymer ?
#
loop_
_entity_poly.entity_id
_entity_poly.type
_entity_poly.pdbx_seq_one_letter_code
_entity_poly.pdbx_strand_id
1 'polypeptide(L)'
;MMTRGGMPAQLVLVDAAMGALIGGVGAAGVGAGLAAAEALSRMHRTAALLLGGTLAGGVTGWVAVTIGSPTLETIFGRSLAGVGGMPEGLALGAAAALGYAVATSSLREGGMAAPRGAARWRVALVTGSFTAVGAGLLMLAGGRMAGASLDLIAARIPGAGLPMQPLADLLGETSPGRGTYLVQALYEGMLFGTGLGYGLTRRPR
;
A
#
# COMPACT_ATOMS: atom_id res chain seq x y z
N MET A 1 -33.54 14.37 16.13
CA MET A 1 -32.60 15.39 15.59
C MET A 1 -31.19 14.86 15.84
N MET A 2 -30.66 14.07 14.89
CA MET A 2 -29.36 13.41 15.03
C MET A 2 -28.25 14.44 14.86
N THR A 3 -27.42 14.62 15.88
CA THR A 3 -26.19 15.40 15.83
C THR A 3 -25.28 14.84 14.74
N ARG A 4 -24.84 15.71 13.81
CA ARG A 4 -23.66 15.47 12.96
C ARG A 4 -22.47 15.20 13.89
N GLY A 5 -22.25 13.93 14.23
CA GLY A 5 -21.12 13.50 15.04
C GLY A 5 -19.86 13.63 14.21
N GLY A 6 -19.11 14.70 14.42
CA GLY A 6 -17.73 14.76 13.93
C GLY A 6 -16.97 13.55 14.46
N MET A 7 -16.22 12.89 13.58
CA MET A 7 -15.29 11.84 13.94
C MET A 7 -14.43 12.27 15.14
N PRO A 8 -14.40 11.52 16.26
CA PRO A 8 -13.46 11.79 17.33
C PRO A 8 -12.05 11.82 16.74
N ALA A 9 -11.30 12.90 16.97
CA ALA A 9 -9.96 13.08 16.42
C ALA A 9 -9.02 11.88 16.70
N GLN A 10 -9.26 11.18 17.81
CA GLN A 10 -8.57 9.95 18.18
C GLN A 10 -8.75 8.81 17.17
N LEU A 11 -9.95 8.64 16.59
CA LEU A 11 -10.19 7.58 15.60
C LEU A 11 -9.44 7.85 14.30
N VAL A 12 -9.42 9.10 13.85
CA VAL A 12 -8.64 9.52 12.66
C VAL A 12 -7.14 9.26 12.89
N LEU A 13 -6.65 9.57 14.09
CA LEU A 13 -5.24 9.37 14.44
C LEU A 13 -4.86 7.89 14.47
N VAL A 14 -5.71 7.04 15.07
CA VAL A 14 -5.46 5.60 15.14
C VAL A 14 -5.48 4.98 13.74
N ASP A 15 -6.44 5.35 12.90
CA ASP A 15 -6.53 4.85 11.53
C ASP A 15 -5.32 5.28 10.69
N ALA A 16 -4.91 6.54 10.79
CA ALA A 16 -3.70 7.04 10.14
C ALA A 16 -2.44 6.31 10.65
N ALA A 17 -2.35 6.04 11.96
CA ALA A 17 -1.23 5.29 12.54
C ALA A 17 -1.21 3.83 12.08
N MET A 18 -2.36 3.17 12.03
CA MET A 18 -2.49 1.81 11.50
C MET A 18 -2.10 1.75 10.02
N GLY A 19 -2.60 2.68 9.21
CA GLY A 19 -2.23 2.79 7.80
C GLY A 19 -0.72 3.01 7.61
N ALA A 20 -0.11 3.87 8.42
CA ALA A 20 1.33 4.09 8.40
C ALA A 20 2.14 2.86 8.85
N LEU A 21 1.68 2.12 9.85
CA LEU A 21 2.32 0.89 10.32
C LEU A 21 2.23 -0.22 9.27
N ILE A 22 1.02 -0.50 8.78
CA ILE A 22 0.77 -1.55 7.76
C ILE A 22 1.53 -1.21 6.48
N GLY A 23 1.35 0.01 5.98
CA GLY A 23 2.03 0.51 4.79
C GLY A 23 3.55 0.53 4.96
N GLY A 24 4.04 0.89 6.15
CA GLY A 24 5.46 0.91 6.49
C GLY A 24 6.11 -0.48 6.49
N VAL A 25 5.46 -1.47 7.10
CA VAL A 25 5.92 -2.87 7.07
C VAL A 25 5.91 -3.41 5.64
N GLY A 26 4.83 -3.17 4.90
CA GLY A 26 4.75 -3.52 3.48
C GLY A 26 5.88 -2.90 2.65
N ALA A 27 6.12 -1.61 2.86
CA ALA A 27 7.15 -0.85 2.13
C ALA A 27 8.56 -1.31 2.53
N ALA A 28 8.78 -1.70 3.79
CA ALA A 28 10.05 -2.27 4.22
C ALA A 28 10.35 -3.60 3.50
N GLY A 29 9.35 -4.49 3.41
CA GLY A 29 9.49 -5.77 2.71
C GLY A 29 9.78 -5.59 1.21
N VAL A 30 8.95 -4.82 0.51
CA VAL A 30 9.16 -4.51 -0.92
C VAL A 30 10.49 -3.77 -1.14
N GLY A 31 10.79 -2.79 -0.28
CA GLY A 31 12.02 -2.01 -0.33
C GLY A 31 13.27 -2.84 -0.15
N ALA A 32 13.26 -3.82 0.76
CA ALA A 32 14.36 -4.77 0.93
C ALA A 32 14.59 -5.61 -0.34
N GLY A 33 13.53 -6.06 -1.00
CA GLY A 33 13.61 -6.79 -2.28
C GLY A 33 14.20 -5.94 -3.40
N LEU A 34 13.76 -4.69 -3.52
CA LEU A 34 14.32 -3.73 -4.47
C LEU A 34 15.81 -3.48 -4.17
N ALA A 35 16.18 -3.32 -2.90
CA ALA A 35 17.55 -3.05 -2.48
C ALA A 35 18.48 -4.22 -2.79
N ALA A 36 18.04 -5.45 -2.51
CA ALA A 36 18.76 -6.66 -2.87
C ALA A 36 18.92 -6.77 -4.40
N ALA A 37 17.85 -6.53 -5.16
CA ALA A 37 17.91 -6.57 -6.62
C ALA A 37 18.90 -5.56 -7.22
N GLU A 38 18.93 -4.34 -6.68
CA GLU A 38 19.85 -3.29 -7.12
C GLU A 38 21.30 -3.61 -6.75
N ALA A 39 21.53 -4.34 -5.66
CA ALA A 39 22.86 -4.83 -5.27
C ALA A 39 23.36 -6.00 -6.13
N LEU A 40 22.46 -6.90 -6.55
CA LEU A 40 22.82 -8.17 -7.20
C LEU A 40 22.99 -8.06 -8.73
N SER A 41 22.35 -7.11 -9.40
CA SER A 41 22.41 -7.03 -10.88
C SER A 41 22.43 -5.61 -11.42
N ARG A 42 23.58 -5.21 -11.97
CA ARG A 42 23.73 -3.92 -12.67
C ARG A 42 23.44 -4.01 -14.17
N MET A 43 23.64 -5.18 -14.79
CA MET A 43 23.50 -5.38 -16.25
C MET A 43 22.04 -5.52 -16.68
N HIS A 44 21.16 -6.07 -15.83
CA HIS A 44 19.72 -6.24 -16.11
C HIS A 44 18.86 -5.56 -15.03
N ARG A 45 19.24 -4.34 -14.63
CA ARG A 45 18.68 -3.62 -13.48
C ARG A 45 17.15 -3.58 -13.46
N THR A 46 16.50 -3.24 -14.58
CA THR A 46 15.03 -3.16 -14.63
C THR A 46 14.36 -4.51 -14.37
N ALA A 47 14.87 -5.58 -14.98
CA ALA A 47 14.35 -6.93 -14.76
C ALA A 47 14.60 -7.41 -13.33
N ALA A 48 15.79 -7.10 -12.78
CA ALA A 48 16.12 -7.42 -11.40
C ALA A 48 15.20 -6.69 -10.41
N LEU A 49 14.96 -5.38 -10.59
CA LEU A 49 14.05 -4.59 -9.77
C LEU A 49 12.63 -5.14 -9.84
N LEU A 50 12.14 -5.46 -11.04
CA LEU A 50 10.83 -6.07 -11.26
C LEU A 50 10.70 -7.39 -10.50
N LEU A 51 11.64 -8.32 -10.69
CA LEU A 51 11.62 -9.60 -10.00
C LEU A 51 11.73 -9.44 -8.49
N GLY A 52 12.69 -8.63 -8.02
CA GLY A 52 12.93 -8.39 -6.60
C GLY A 52 11.75 -7.74 -5.89
N GLY A 53 11.19 -6.67 -6.47
CA GLY A 53 10.03 -5.98 -5.89
C GLY A 53 8.77 -6.82 -5.93
N THR A 54 8.51 -7.54 -7.04
CA THR A 54 7.35 -8.43 -7.18
C THR A 54 7.42 -9.57 -6.18
N LEU A 55 8.54 -10.32 -6.14
CA LEU A 55 8.69 -11.45 -5.23
C LEU A 55 8.67 -11.01 -3.77
N ALA A 56 9.37 -9.94 -3.41
CA ALA A 56 9.35 -9.43 -2.05
C ALA A 56 7.97 -8.94 -1.62
N GLY A 57 7.22 -8.29 -2.52
CA GLY A 57 5.83 -7.93 -2.28
C GLY A 57 4.95 -9.15 -2.04
N GLY A 58 5.06 -10.17 -2.89
CA GLY A 58 4.35 -11.44 -2.73
C GLY A 58 4.65 -12.14 -1.42
N VAL A 59 5.94 -12.24 -1.04
CA VAL A 59 6.37 -12.81 0.25
C VAL A 59 5.82 -11.99 1.41
N THR A 60 5.89 -10.66 1.35
CA THR A 60 5.38 -9.79 2.41
C THR A 60 3.87 -9.96 2.59
N GLY A 61 3.11 -9.98 1.49
CA GLY A 61 1.67 -10.23 1.54
C GLY A 61 1.33 -11.64 2.03
N TRP A 62 2.09 -12.65 1.61
CA TRP A 62 1.92 -14.04 2.09
C TRP A 62 2.17 -14.16 3.59
N VAL A 63 3.26 -13.59 4.10
CA VAL A 63 3.56 -13.59 5.55
C VAL A 63 2.47 -12.84 6.31
N ALA A 64 2.03 -11.68 5.81
CA ALA A 64 1.00 -10.87 6.43
C ALA A 64 -0.32 -11.63 6.58
N VAL A 65 -0.80 -12.31 5.53
CA VAL A 65 -2.06 -13.07 5.60
C VAL A 65 -1.92 -14.35 6.43
N THR A 66 -0.77 -15.03 6.36
CA THR A 66 -0.53 -16.29 7.08
C THR A 66 -0.45 -16.08 8.59
N ILE A 67 0.07 -14.94 9.04
CA ILE A 67 0.14 -14.59 10.47
C ILE A 67 -1.11 -13.82 10.91
N GLY A 68 -1.50 -12.82 10.12
CA GLY A 68 -2.54 -11.86 10.46
C GLY A 68 -3.92 -12.50 10.57
N SER A 69 -4.35 -13.24 9.53
CA SER A 69 -5.70 -13.82 9.52
C SER A 69 -5.90 -14.78 10.70
N PRO A 70 -5.06 -15.81 10.94
CA PRO A 70 -5.26 -16.72 12.07
C PRO A 70 -5.19 -16.03 13.44
N THR A 71 -4.34 -15.02 13.60
CA THR A 71 -4.24 -14.25 14.85
C THR A 71 -5.55 -13.52 15.13
N LEU A 72 -6.09 -12.82 14.13
CA LEU A 72 -7.35 -12.10 14.26
C LEU A 72 -8.54 -13.06 14.42
N GLU A 73 -8.54 -14.20 13.72
CA GLU A 73 -9.55 -15.25 13.89
C GLU A 73 -9.53 -15.81 15.33
N THR A 74 -8.34 -15.98 15.92
CA THR A 74 -8.18 -16.43 17.31
C THR A 74 -8.68 -15.40 18.31
N ILE A 75 -8.42 -14.10 18.09
CA ILE A 75 -8.83 -13.02 18.98
C ILE A 75 -10.34 -12.78 18.92
N PHE A 76 -10.91 -12.77 17.71
CA PHE A 76 -12.31 -12.39 17.49
C PHE A 76 -13.28 -13.58 17.36
N GLY A 77 -12.76 -14.81 17.27
CA GLY A 77 -13.55 -16.03 17.13
C GLY A 77 -14.35 -16.11 15.83
N ARG A 78 -13.93 -15.39 14.78
CA ARG A 78 -14.64 -15.30 13.49
C ARG A 78 -13.66 -15.46 12.35
N SER A 79 -14.03 -16.25 11.33
CA SER A 79 -13.21 -16.40 10.13
C SER A 79 -13.11 -15.08 9.34
N LEU A 80 -11.90 -14.74 8.93
CA LEU A 80 -11.56 -13.54 8.16
C LEU A 80 -11.11 -13.92 6.75
N ALA A 81 -11.96 -14.70 6.07
CA ALA A 81 -11.77 -15.04 4.67
C ALA A 81 -11.79 -13.78 3.78
N GLY A 82 -10.77 -13.64 2.93
CA GLY A 82 -10.69 -12.57 1.93
C GLY A 82 -9.99 -11.28 2.39
N VAL A 83 -9.10 -11.35 3.38
CA VAL A 83 -8.08 -10.31 3.61
C VAL A 83 -7.01 -10.41 2.52
N GLY A 84 -6.50 -9.27 2.05
CA GLY A 84 -5.45 -9.23 1.02
C GLY A 84 -4.18 -9.96 1.45
N GLY A 85 -3.49 -10.60 0.50
CA GLY A 85 -2.35 -11.47 0.78
C GLY A 85 -1.31 -11.47 -0.33
N MET A 86 -0.86 -12.67 -0.73
CA MET A 86 0.20 -12.82 -1.74
C MET A 86 -0.14 -12.15 -3.09
N PRO A 87 -1.34 -12.30 -3.68
CA PRO A 87 -1.66 -11.69 -4.97
C PRO A 87 -1.57 -10.15 -4.94
N GLU A 88 -2.09 -9.54 -3.88
CA GLU A 88 -2.01 -8.10 -3.65
C GLU A 88 -0.57 -7.64 -3.46
N GLY A 89 0.20 -8.39 -2.68
CA GLY A 89 1.63 -8.16 -2.51
C GLY A 89 2.41 -8.22 -3.82
N LEU A 90 2.16 -9.23 -4.67
CA LEU A 90 2.81 -9.37 -5.98
C LEU A 90 2.48 -8.16 -6.88
N ALA A 91 1.20 -7.79 -6.97
CA ALA A 91 0.75 -6.71 -7.82
C ALA A 91 1.31 -5.34 -7.39
N LEU A 92 1.25 -5.03 -6.08
CA LEU A 92 1.80 -3.79 -5.55
C LEU A 92 3.33 -3.75 -5.63
N GLY A 93 4.00 -4.88 -5.38
CA GLY A 93 5.44 -5.03 -5.55
C GLY A 93 5.88 -4.78 -6.99
N ALA A 94 5.16 -5.34 -7.96
CA ALA A 94 5.42 -5.12 -9.39
C ALA A 94 5.20 -3.66 -9.79
N ALA A 95 4.08 -3.05 -9.37
CA ALA A 95 3.76 -1.66 -9.65
C ALA A 95 4.81 -0.71 -9.05
N ALA A 96 5.22 -0.95 -7.81
CA ALA A 96 6.29 -0.20 -7.15
C ALA A 96 7.63 -0.34 -7.89
N ALA A 97 8.00 -1.56 -8.25
CA ALA A 97 9.24 -1.83 -8.98
C ALA A 97 9.27 -1.14 -10.35
N LEU A 98 8.17 -1.18 -11.10
CA LEU A 98 8.02 -0.48 -12.37
C LEU A 98 8.16 1.03 -12.21
N GLY A 99 7.38 1.62 -11.29
CA GLY A 99 7.43 3.06 -11.06
C GLY A 99 8.82 3.53 -10.63
N TYR A 100 9.46 2.78 -9.74
CA TYR A 100 10.81 3.08 -9.28
C TYR A 100 11.85 2.93 -10.41
N ALA A 101 11.78 1.86 -11.22
CA ALA A 101 12.67 1.64 -12.35
C ALA A 101 12.53 2.75 -13.41
N VAL A 102 11.30 3.12 -13.76
CA VAL A 102 11.01 4.23 -14.69
C VAL A 102 11.57 5.54 -14.15
N ALA A 103 11.29 5.87 -12.88
CA ALA A 103 11.70 7.14 -12.30
C ALA A 103 13.22 7.32 -12.18
N THR A 104 13.95 6.20 -12.09
CA THR A 104 15.41 6.16 -11.92
C THR A 104 16.18 5.84 -13.21
N SER A 105 15.50 5.46 -14.29
CA SER A 105 16.11 5.11 -15.60
C SER A 105 16.97 6.21 -16.21
N SER A 106 16.64 7.48 -15.96
CA SER A 106 17.36 8.66 -16.47
C SER A 106 18.50 9.13 -15.55
N LEU A 107 18.69 8.51 -14.39
CA LEU A 107 19.75 8.90 -13.44
C LEU A 107 21.07 8.24 -13.85
N ARG A 108 22.01 9.08 -14.29
CA ARG A 108 23.32 8.71 -14.87
C ARG A 108 24.21 7.82 -13.98
N GLU A 109 23.92 7.73 -12.67
CA GLU A 109 24.64 6.92 -11.68
C GLU A 109 23.78 5.84 -10.99
N GLY A 110 22.61 5.49 -11.56
CA GLY A 110 21.79 4.30 -11.27
C GLY A 110 22.04 3.61 -9.92
N GLY A 111 21.48 4.18 -8.85
CA GLY A 111 21.55 3.61 -7.50
C GLY A 111 20.51 4.23 -6.57
N MET A 112 20.04 3.47 -5.57
CA MET A 112 19.02 3.89 -4.59
C MET A 112 19.30 5.24 -3.95
N ALA A 113 20.57 5.56 -3.70
CA ALA A 113 20.97 6.77 -3.01
C ALA A 113 21.36 7.95 -3.94
N ALA A 114 21.04 7.90 -5.23
CA ALA A 114 21.48 8.88 -6.24
C ALA A 114 20.67 10.20 -6.30
N PRO A 115 19.31 10.22 -6.26
CA PRO A 115 18.56 11.46 -6.48
C PRO A 115 18.47 12.35 -5.22
N ARG A 116 18.79 13.64 -5.37
CA ARG A 116 18.69 14.68 -4.32
C ARG A 116 17.64 15.74 -4.65
N GLY A 117 17.15 16.44 -3.62
CA GLY A 117 16.22 17.57 -3.78
C GLY A 117 14.96 17.21 -4.57
N ALA A 118 14.64 17.99 -5.60
CA ALA A 118 13.45 17.78 -6.44
C ALA A 118 13.43 16.42 -7.16
N ALA A 119 14.59 15.87 -7.53
CA ALA A 119 14.66 14.55 -8.18
C ALA A 119 14.18 13.43 -7.25
N ARG A 120 14.35 13.60 -5.93
CA ARG A 120 13.86 12.65 -4.92
C ARG A 120 12.34 12.61 -4.87
N TRP A 121 11.72 13.78 -4.83
CA TRP A 121 10.27 13.91 -4.89
C TRP A 121 9.72 13.38 -6.21
N ARG A 122 10.41 13.58 -7.33
CA ARG A 122 10.04 12.97 -8.62
C ARG A 122 10.01 11.45 -8.52
N VAL A 123 11.03 10.81 -7.93
CA VAL A 123 11.04 9.34 -7.75
C VAL A 123 9.91 8.87 -6.85
N ALA A 124 9.66 9.57 -5.75
CA ALA A 124 8.57 9.26 -4.85
C ALA A 124 7.20 9.35 -5.57
N LEU A 125 6.91 10.46 -6.24
CA LEU A 125 5.62 10.68 -6.90
C LEU A 125 5.39 9.77 -8.10
N VAL A 126 6.42 9.48 -8.89
CA VAL A 126 6.28 8.53 -10.02
C VAL A 126 6.05 7.11 -9.48
N THR A 127 6.82 6.66 -8.49
CA THR A 127 6.59 5.37 -7.83
C THR A 127 5.17 5.29 -7.24
N GLY A 128 4.75 6.34 -6.53
CA GLY A 128 3.40 6.48 -5.97
C GLY A 128 2.31 6.42 -7.04
N SER A 129 2.51 7.07 -8.18
CA SER A 129 1.50 7.07 -9.25
C SER A 129 1.30 5.67 -9.85
N PHE A 130 2.39 4.92 -10.04
CA PHE A 130 2.31 3.54 -10.51
C PHE A 130 1.63 2.62 -9.51
N THR A 131 1.94 2.74 -8.22
CA THR A 131 1.29 1.94 -7.17
C THR A 131 -0.16 2.35 -6.96
N ALA A 132 -0.51 3.63 -7.15
CA ALA A 132 -1.91 4.07 -7.17
C ALA A 132 -2.69 3.37 -8.27
N VAL A 133 -2.18 3.41 -9.52
CA VAL A 133 -2.80 2.71 -10.65
C VAL A 133 -2.88 1.21 -10.39
N GLY A 134 -1.80 0.59 -9.89
CA GLY A 134 -1.77 -0.84 -9.55
C GLY A 134 -2.81 -1.21 -8.49
N ALA A 135 -2.94 -0.42 -7.43
CA ALA A 135 -3.94 -0.59 -6.39
C ALA A 135 -5.37 -0.42 -6.91
N GLY A 136 -5.61 0.58 -7.76
CA GLY A 136 -6.91 0.79 -8.38
C GLY A 136 -7.31 -0.38 -9.28
N LEU A 137 -6.39 -0.87 -10.13
CA LEU A 137 -6.62 -2.04 -10.98
C LEU A 137 -6.88 -3.30 -10.15
N LEU A 138 -6.14 -3.46 -9.05
CA LEU A 138 -6.33 -4.58 -8.13
C LEU A 138 -7.71 -4.54 -7.46
N MET A 139 -8.14 -3.35 -7.00
CA MET A 139 -9.48 -3.16 -6.46
C MET A 139 -10.57 -3.51 -7.49
N LEU A 140 -10.40 -3.07 -8.73
CA LEU A 140 -11.33 -3.39 -9.82
C LEU A 140 -11.36 -4.89 -10.15
N ALA A 141 -10.25 -5.60 -9.95
CA ALA A 141 -10.16 -7.06 -10.07
C ALA A 141 -10.72 -7.82 -8.85
N GLY A 142 -11.28 -7.12 -7.86
CA GLY A 142 -11.84 -7.70 -6.64
C GLY A 142 -10.82 -7.95 -5.52
N GLY A 143 -9.57 -7.53 -5.72
CA GLY A 143 -8.55 -7.53 -4.67
C GLY A 143 -8.84 -6.47 -3.61
N ARG A 144 -8.22 -6.63 -2.43
CA ARG A 144 -8.53 -5.81 -1.27
C ARG A 144 -7.27 -5.17 -0.71
N MET A 145 -7.28 -3.84 -0.64
CA MET A 145 -6.22 -3.05 -0.01
C MET A 145 -6.41 -3.00 1.52
N ALA A 146 -5.54 -2.28 2.23
CA ALA A 146 -5.50 -2.31 3.70
C ALA A 146 -6.81 -1.83 4.31
N GLY A 147 -7.31 -0.66 3.91
CA GLY A 147 -8.54 -0.15 4.51
C GLY A 147 -9.79 -0.91 4.07
N ALA A 148 -9.81 -1.51 2.87
CA ALA A 148 -10.89 -2.42 2.47
C ALA A 148 -10.88 -3.70 3.33
N SER A 149 -9.70 -4.21 3.66
CA SER A 149 -9.52 -5.33 4.59
C SER A 149 -9.96 -4.96 6.01
N LEU A 150 -9.62 -3.75 6.48
CA LEU A 150 -10.03 -3.25 7.78
C LEU A 150 -11.55 -3.03 7.86
N ASP A 151 -12.18 -2.55 6.79
CA ASP A 151 -13.63 -2.35 6.74
C ASP A 151 -14.38 -3.69 6.86
N LEU A 152 -13.85 -4.74 6.22
CA LEU A 152 -14.36 -6.10 6.37
C LEU A 152 -14.20 -6.65 7.79
N ILE A 153 -13.07 -6.34 8.44
CA ILE A 153 -12.85 -6.72 9.84
C ILE A 153 -13.82 -5.95 10.74
N ALA A 154 -14.00 -4.64 10.51
CA ALA A 154 -14.90 -3.79 11.26
C ALA A 154 -16.37 -4.27 11.15
N ALA A 155 -16.81 -4.66 9.94
CA ALA A 155 -18.14 -5.23 9.72
C ALA A 155 -18.42 -6.51 10.54
N ARG A 156 -17.39 -7.15 11.11
CA ARG A 156 -17.51 -8.35 11.96
C ARG A 156 -17.46 -8.03 13.45
N ILE A 157 -17.18 -6.80 13.87
CA ILE A 157 -17.09 -6.40 15.28
C ILE A 157 -18.27 -5.46 15.62
N PRO A 158 -19.14 -5.81 16.59
CA PRO A 158 -20.25 -4.94 16.98
C PRO A 158 -19.76 -3.56 17.44
N GLY A 159 -20.25 -2.49 16.79
CA GLY A 159 -19.88 -1.12 17.12
C GLY A 159 -18.55 -0.64 16.54
N ALA A 160 -17.81 -1.48 15.82
CA ALA A 160 -16.66 -1.04 15.02
C ALA A 160 -17.12 -0.65 13.62
N GLY A 161 -16.80 0.56 13.20
CA GLY A 161 -17.01 0.99 11.82
C GLY A 161 -15.85 1.88 11.41
N LEU A 162 -15.24 1.57 10.27
CA LEU A 162 -14.46 2.58 9.56
C LEU A 162 -15.47 3.50 8.86
N PRO A 163 -15.46 4.80 9.13
CA PRO A 163 -16.41 5.71 8.51
C PRO A 163 -15.92 6.02 7.10
N MET A 164 -16.24 5.12 6.17
CA MET A 164 -16.18 5.39 4.73
C MET A 164 -17.41 6.15 4.25
N GLN A 165 -18.45 6.25 5.08
CA GLN A 165 -19.69 6.96 4.74
C GLN A 165 -19.46 8.43 4.33
N PRO A 166 -18.62 9.24 5.00
CA PRO A 166 -18.35 10.60 4.53
C PRO A 166 -17.71 10.64 3.13
N LEU A 167 -16.87 9.66 2.82
CA LEU A 167 -16.26 9.54 1.48
C LEU A 167 -17.31 9.09 0.44
N ALA A 168 -18.20 8.17 0.82
CA ALA A 168 -19.33 7.75 0.00
C ALA A 168 -20.29 8.92 -0.29
N ASP A 169 -20.63 9.71 0.73
CA ASP A 169 -21.49 10.89 0.61
C ASP A 169 -20.86 11.94 -0.33
N LEU A 170 -19.55 12.15 -0.23
CA LEU A 170 -18.79 13.04 -1.15
C LEU A 170 -18.83 12.57 -2.61
N LEU A 171 -18.87 11.25 -2.82
CA LEU A 171 -18.96 10.63 -4.14
C LEU A 171 -20.39 10.44 -4.63
N GLY A 172 -21.40 10.83 -3.83
CA GLY A 172 -22.81 10.64 -4.14
C GLY A 172 -23.31 9.21 -4.01
N GLU A 173 -22.57 8.34 -3.30
CA GLU A 173 -22.97 6.96 -3.01
C GLU A 173 -23.80 6.92 -1.72
N THR A 174 -24.90 6.15 -1.72
CA THR A 174 -25.76 5.99 -0.53
C THR A 174 -25.12 5.15 0.58
N SER A 175 -24.12 4.35 0.21
CA SER A 175 -23.31 3.49 1.07
C SER A 175 -21.96 3.26 0.38
N PRO A 176 -20.86 2.99 1.11
CA PRO A 176 -19.55 2.72 0.52
C PRO A 176 -19.64 1.71 -0.62
N GLY A 177 -19.43 2.20 -1.85
CA GLY A 177 -19.57 1.46 -3.08
C GLY A 177 -18.27 1.38 -3.85
N ARG A 178 -18.36 1.00 -5.13
CA ARG A 178 -17.18 0.82 -5.98
C ARG A 178 -16.35 2.11 -6.10
N GLY A 179 -16.99 3.27 -6.15
CA GLY A 179 -16.30 4.55 -6.23
C GLY A 179 -15.49 4.84 -4.97
N THR A 180 -16.10 4.66 -3.79
CA THR A 180 -15.43 4.86 -2.50
C THR A 180 -14.19 3.98 -2.37
N TYR A 181 -14.32 2.68 -2.62
CA TYR A 181 -13.18 1.75 -2.51
C TYR A 181 -12.12 1.97 -3.59
N LEU A 182 -12.49 2.45 -4.78
CA LEU A 182 -11.52 2.81 -5.82
C LEU A 182 -10.69 4.03 -5.42
N VAL A 183 -11.34 5.10 -4.95
CA VAL A 183 -10.65 6.30 -4.48
C VAL A 183 -9.72 5.96 -3.32
N GLN A 184 -10.20 5.15 -2.40
CA GLN A 184 -9.40 4.66 -1.29
C GLN A 184 -8.19 3.83 -1.76
N ALA A 185 -8.39 2.88 -2.68
CA ALA A 185 -7.30 2.06 -3.21
C ALA A 185 -6.24 2.91 -3.92
N LEU A 186 -6.67 3.88 -4.75
CA LEU A 186 -5.78 4.85 -5.40
C LEU A 186 -4.97 5.64 -4.36
N TYR A 187 -5.63 6.12 -3.31
CA TYR A 187 -4.99 6.89 -2.23
C TYR A 187 -3.98 6.05 -1.45
N GLU A 188 -4.36 4.85 -1.01
CA GLU A 188 -3.47 3.92 -0.28
C GLU A 188 -2.27 3.54 -1.14
N GLY A 189 -2.50 3.19 -2.41
CA GLY A 189 -1.45 2.90 -3.37
C GLY A 189 -0.50 4.09 -3.58
N MET A 190 -1.03 5.30 -3.72
CA MET A 190 -0.24 6.52 -3.86
C MET A 190 0.66 6.76 -2.66
N LEU A 191 0.11 6.70 -1.44
CA LEU A 191 0.87 6.89 -0.20
C LEU A 191 1.95 5.83 -0.03
N PHE A 192 1.60 4.57 -0.28
CA PHE A 192 2.53 3.44 -0.20
C PHE A 192 3.74 3.64 -1.11
N GLY A 193 3.52 3.85 -2.42
CA GLY A 193 4.63 4.00 -3.37
C GLY A 193 5.41 5.30 -3.20
N THR A 194 4.75 6.38 -2.77
CA THR A 194 5.43 7.65 -2.45
C THR A 194 6.34 7.47 -1.24
N GLY A 195 5.83 6.87 -0.16
CA GLY A 195 6.60 6.57 1.05
C GLY A 195 7.78 5.64 0.76
N LEU A 196 7.56 4.57 0.00
CA LEU A 196 8.59 3.63 -0.44
C LEU A 196 9.67 4.34 -1.27
N GLY A 197 9.30 5.02 -2.35
CA GLY A 197 10.25 5.71 -3.23
C GLY A 197 11.02 6.81 -2.50
N TYR A 198 10.37 7.53 -1.59
CA TYR A 198 11.03 8.51 -0.73
C TYR A 198 11.98 7.85 0.28
N GLY A 199 11.61 6.70 0.83
CA GLY A 199 12.41 5.92 1.78
C GLY A 199 13.69 5.37 1.14
N LEU A 200 13.58 4.72 -0.02
CA LEU A 200 14.71 4.15 -0.76
C LEU A 200 15.76 5.18 -1.15
N THR A 201 15.31 6.43 -1.37
CA THR A 201 16.16 7.55 -1.76
C THR A 201 16.71 8.34 -0.57
N ARG A 202 16.39 7.94 0.67
CA ARG A 202 16.90 8.57 1.89
C ARG A 202 18.29 8.03 2.23
N ARG A 203 19.25 8.92 2.49
CA ARG A 203 20.52 8.55 3.11
C ARG A 203 20.43 8.64 4.64
N PRO A 204 20.95 7.66 5.40
CA PRO A 204 21.31 7.88 6.80
C PRO A 204 22.37 8.99 6.84
N ARG A 205 22.25 9.91 7.81
CA ARG A 205 23.27 10.93 8.08
C ARG A 205 24.28 10.36 9.05
#